data_AF-A0A1I7T020-F1
#
_entry.id   AF-A0A1I7T020-F1
#
_cell.length_a   1.000
_cell.length_b   1.000
_cell.length_c   1.000
_cell.angle_alpha   90.00
_cell.angle_beta   90.00
_cell.angle_gamma   90.00
#
_symmetry.space_group_name_H-M   'P 1'
#
loop_
_entity.id
_entity.type
_entity.pdbx_description
1 polymer ?
#
loop_
_entity_poly.entity_id
_entity_poly.type
_entity_poly.pdbx_seq_one_letter_code
_entity_poly.pdbx_strand_id
1 'polypeptide(L)'
;KMDYSEERIRQLPHAELLSHFLQMRDEYTEFQTSSSEIEKMMDVELDDLKRQLTRVEQRNHQMTQDQMRTKERHDEARIQWCQVEEQLRAENQELRMRNGQQQERIRKLEHRTDVLETSERNKEFLAMDLGVKLDQAIEKIAMLESELYERQVAAEEMHRQREEQMRTTTHSERPRLIVEPLRNEREEEQEEEEETSPGPSKDGFRMSIDDVHMEDVQHHDHHHDDVQMQETISKIDKVQIDENKKKTGTGSNLNQIVKDLIAKVEHLDSIFSSIRTRTTGGNSGNSSQQQTNNKNNNNTLTMTRA
;
A
#
# COMPACT_ATOMS: atom_id res chain seq x y z
N LYS A 1 -2.59 -46.39 99.52
CA LYS A 1 -3.61 -47.43 99.24
C LYS A 1 -3.87 -48.19 100.53
N MET A 2 -5.12 -48.57 100.80
CA MET A 2 -5.48 -49.49 101.89
C MET A 2 -5.82 -50.82 101.23
N ASP A 3 -4.82 -51.66 100.99
CA ASP A 3 -5.02 -52.97 100.37
C ASP A 3 -5.57 -53.95 101.41
N TYR A 4 -6.89 -53.94 101.58
CA TYR A 4 -7.63 -55.00 102.26
C TYR A 4 -7.67 -56.20 101.33
N SER A 5 -6.94 -57.26 101.66
CA SER A 5 -7.02 -58.53 100.93
C SER A 5 -8.45 -59.09 100.93
N GLU A 6 -8.85 -59.72 99.82
CA GLU A 6 -10.21 -60.25 99.63
C GLU A 6 -10.65 -61.18 100.78
N GLU A 7 -9.70 -61.96 101.31
CA GLU A 7 -9.85 -62.83 102.48
C GLU A 7 -10.45 -62.11 103.70
N ARG A 8 -10.11 -60.84 103.93
CA ARG A 8 -10.64 -60.02 105.03
C ARG A 8 -12.01 -59.42 104.74
N ILE A 9 -12.29 -59.10 103.47
CA ILE A 9 -13.59 -58.55 103.05
C ILE A 9 -14.70 -59.60 103.26
N ARG A 10 -14.41 -60.87 102.95
CA ARG A 10 -15.32 -62.03 103.13
C ARG A 10 -15.68 -62.35 104.59
N GLN A 11 -14.98 -61.79 105.58
CA GLN A 11 -15.21 -62.06 107.01
C GLN A 11 -16.10 -61.01 107.71
N LEU A 12 -16.53 -59.98 106.99
CA LEU A 12 -17.40 -58.92 107.53
C LEU A 12 -18.89 -59.27 107.36
N PRO A 13 -19.76 -58.95 108.34
CA PRO A 13 -21.19 -58.90 108.07
C PRO A 13 -21.44 -57.85 106.97
N HIS A 14 -22.27 -58.20 105.99
CA HIS A 14 -22.51 -57.42 104.76
C HIS A 14 -21.34 -57.39 103.74
N ALA A 15 -20.46 -58.40 103.73
CA ALA A 15 -19.39 -58.56 102.73
C ALA A 15 -19.87 -58.40 101.26
N GLU A 16 -21.02 -58.98 100.91
CA GLU A 16 -21.62 -58.88 99.57
C GLU A 16 -21.97 -57.44 99.18
N LEU A 17 -22.57 -56.68 100.12
CA LEU A 17 -22.92 -55.27 99.91
C LEU A 17 -21.66 -54.41 99.74
N LEU A 18 -20.60 -54.69 100.50
CA LEU A 18 -19.31 -54.02 100.36
C LEU A 18 -18.66 -54.34 99.00
N SER A 19 -18.75 -55.59 98.53
CA SER A 19 -18.29 -56.00 97.20
C SER A 19 -19.04 -55.27 96.09
N HIS A 20 -20.38 -55.19 96.17
CA HIS A 20 -21.21 -54.46 95.21
C HIS A 20 -20.91 -52.96 95.21
N PHE A 21 -20.60 -52.36 96.37
CA PHE A 21 -20.23 -50.95 96.46
C PHE A 21 -18.85 -50.67 95.85
N LEU A 22 -17.88 -51.58 96.05
CA LEU A 22 -16.57 -51.52 95.41
C LEU A 22 -16.68 -51.67 93.88
N GLN A 23 -17.50 -52.62 93.41
CA GLN A 23 -17.76 -52.80 91.98
C GLN A 23 -18.38 -51.54 91.35
N MET A 24 -19.47 -50.99 91.92
CA MET A 24 -20.07 -49.76 91.40
C MET A 24 -19.13 -48.56 91.44
N ARG A 25 -18.23 -48.47 92.43
CA ARG A 25 -17.19 -47.42 92.48
C ARG A 25 -16.23 -47.57 91.29
N ASP A 26 -15.83 -48.78 90.97
CA ASP A 26 -14.85 -49.05 89.92
C ASP A 26 -15.48 -48.88 88.53
N GLU A 27 -16.71 -49.37 88.32
CA GLU A 27 -17.55 -49.08 87.14
C GLU A 27 -17.78 -47.57 86.94
N TYR A 28 -18.07 -46.82 88.01
CA TYR A 28 -18.24 -45.36 87.96
C TYR A 28 -16.92 -44.64 87.63
N THR A 29 -15.79 -45.16 88.11
CA THR A 29 -14.45 -44.62 87.82
C THR A 29 -14.09 -44.87 86.36
N GLU A 30 -14.35 -46.08 85.85
CA GLU A 30 -14.19 -46.44 84.43
C GLU A 30 -15.05 -45.54 83.55
N PHE A 31 -16.33 -45.36 83.89
CA PHE A 31 -17.24 -44.44 83.20
C PHE A 31 -16.74 -42.99 83.18
N GLN A 32 -16.24 -42.47 84.31
CA GLN A 32 -15.62 -41.13 84.34
C GLN A 32 -14.41 -41.03 83.41
N THR A 33 -13.53 -42.04 83.40
CA THR A 33 -12.35 -42.04 82.51
C THR A 33 -12.73 -42.12 81.04
N SER A 34 -13.67 -43.01 80.67
CA SER A 34 -14.16 -43.16 79.29
C SER A 34 -14.87 -41.89 78.81
N SER A 35 -15.74 -41.29 79.63
CA SER A 35 -16.41 -40.02 79.31
C SER A 35 -15.40 -38.89 79.05
N SER A 36 -14.35 -38.78 79.89
CA SER A 36 -13.29 -37.79 79.71
C SER A 36 -12.35 -38.11 78.54
N GLU A 37 -12.23 -39.35 78.09
CA GLU A 37 -11.51 -39.71 76.87
C GLU A 37 -12.31 -39.33 75.61
N ILE A 38 -13.62 -39.60 75.62
CA ILE A 38 -14.55 -39.21 74.54
C ILE A 38 -14.61 -37.67 74.41
N GLU A 39 -14.68 -36.94 75.52
CA GLU A 39 -14.61 -35.46 75.55
C GLU A 39 -13.35 -34.94 74.85
N LYS A 40 -12.17 -35.49 75.17
CA LYS A 40 -10.89 -35.12 74.54
C LYS A 40 -10.85 -35.47 73.05
N MET A 41 -11.44 -36.59 72.63
CA MET A 41 -11.53 -36.94 71.20
C MET A 41 -12.42 -35.93 70.45
N MET A 42 -13.58 -35.56 71.01
CA MET A 42 -14.45 -34.54 70.41
C MET A 42 -13.77 -33.16 70.34
N ASP A 43 -13.01 -32.75 71.35
CA ASP A 43 -12.23 -31.50 71.32
C ASP A 43 -11.19 -31.50 70.19
N VAL A 44 -10.47 -32.63 70.00
CA VAL A 44 -9.49 -32.79 68.91
C VAL A 44 -10.16 -32.75 67.54
N GLU A 45 -11.30 -33.44 67.36
CA GLU A 45 -12.08 -33.40 66.12
C GLU A 45 -12.61 -31.99 65.82
N LEU A 46 -13.14 -31.29 66.83
CA LEU A 46 -13.60 -29.90 66.70
C LEU A 46 -12.46 -28.97 66.30
N ASP A 47 -11.28 -29.13 66.88
CA ASP A 47 -10.10 -28.32 66.52
C ASP A 47 -9.58 -28.61 65.11
N ASP A 48 -9.54 -29.87 64.69
CA ASP A 48 -9.17 -30.20 63.31
C ASP A 48 -10.24 -29.77 62.28
N LEU A 49 -11.51 -29.76 62.64
CA LEU A 49 -12.58 -29.16 61.84
C LEU A 49 -12.42 -27.62 61.73
N LYS A 50 -12.13 -26.91 62.82
CA LYS A 50 -11.80 -25.46 62.79
C LYS A 50 -10.58 -25.19 61.90
N ARG A 51 -9.52 -26.02 62.00
CA ARG A 51 -8.32 -25.94 61.13
C ARG A 51 -8.65 -26.27 59.68
N GLN A 52 -9.60 -27.15 59.39
CA GLN A 52 -10.04 -27.44 58.02
C GLN A 52 -10.86 -26.30 57.43
N LEU A 53 -11.83 -25.77 58.19
CA LEU A 53 -12.66 -24.63 57.78
C LEU A 53 -11.79 -23.42 57.39
N THR A 54 -10.89 -23.00 58.29
CA THR A 54 -9.97 -21.88 58.03
C THR A 54 -9.06 -22.09 56.81
N ARG A 55 -8.58 -23.31 56.57
CA ARG A 55 -7.84 -23.68 55.33
C ARG A 55 -8.71 -23.56 54.07
N VAL A 56 -9.99 -23.94 54.14
CA VAL A 56 -10.94 -23.83 53.03
C VAL A 56 -11.32 -22.37 52.77
N GLU A 57 -11.55 -21.58 53.82
CA GLU A 57 -11.84 -20.13 53.72
C GLU A 57 -10.69 -19.36 53.07
N GLN A 58 -9.45 -19.60 53.51
CA GLN A 58 -8.25 -19.02 52.89
C GLN A 58 -8.13 -19.40 51.41
N ARG A 59 -8.36 -20.68 51.07
CA ARG A 59 -8.33 -21.16 49.68
C ARG A 59 -9.43 -20.53 48.82
N ASN A 60 -10.63 -20.35 49.37
CA ASN A 60 -11.77 -19.72 48.70
C ASN A 60 -11.50 -18.23 48.46
N HIS A 61 -10.95 -17.52 49.45
CA HIS A 61 -10.54 -16.12 49.31
C HIS A 61 -9.46 -15.95 48.23
N GLN A 62 -8.42 -16.79 48.22
CA GLN A 62 -7.39 -16.78 47.18
C GLN A 62 -7.98 -17.04 45.78
N MET A 63 -8.84 -18.07 45.65
CA MET A 63 -9.50 -18.39 44.38
C MET A 63 -10.38 -17.23 43.89
N THR A 64 -11.06 -16.53 44.79
CA THR A 64 -11.87 -15.35 44.47
C THR A 64 -10.99 -14.19 43.96
N GLN A 65 -9.85 -13.92 44.59
CA GLN A 65 -8.90 -12.91 44.10
C GLN A 65 -8.36 -13.25 42.71
N ASP A 66 -7.95 -14.51 42.48
CA ASP A 66 -7.38 -14.92 41.20
C ASP A 66 -8.43 -15.01 40.08
N GLN A 67 -9.70 -15.29 40.42
CA GLN A 67 -10.83 -15.16 39.51
C GLN A 67 -11.03 -13.69 39.08
N MET A 68 -11.01 -12.75 40.03
CA MET A 68 -11.12 -11.30 39.73
C MET A 68 -9.96 -10.83 38.83
N ARG A 69 -8.71 -11.11 39.21
CA ARG A 69 -7.51 -10.79 38.39
C ARG A 69 -7.56 -11.39 36.98
N THR A 70 -8.20 -12.54 36.82
CA THR A 70 -8.32 -13.22 35.52
C THR A 70 -9.45 -12.64 34.69
N LYS A 71 -10.55 -12.22 35.31
CA LYS A 71 -11.61 -11.45 34.67
C LYS A 71 -11.10 -10.09 34.20
N GLU A 72 -10.39 -9.34 35.05
CA GLU A 72 -9.81 -8.03 34.74
C GLU A 72 -8.92 -8.10 33.49
N ARG A 73 -7.94 -9.01 33.47
CA ARG A 73 -7.06 -9.24 32.30
C ARG A 73 -7.82 -9.66 31.03
N HIS A 74 -8.93 -10.40 31.18
CA HIS A 74 -9.78 -10.77 30.04
C HIS A 74 -10.59 -9.57 29.51
N ASP A 75 -11.12 -8.73 30.39
CA ASP A 75 -11.85 -7.52 30.02
C ASP A 75 -10.92 -6.46 29.39
N GLU A 76 -9.69 -6.30 29.91
CA GLU A 76 -8.62 -5.50 29.28
C GLU A 76 -8.27 -6.00 27.88
N ALA A 77 -8.00 -7.30 27.73
CA ALA A 77 -7.69 -7.90 26.43
C ALA A 77 -8.86 -7.74 25.44
N ARG A 78 -10.11 -7.89 25.90
CA ARG A 78 -11.31 -7.66 25.07
C ARG A 78 -11.40 -6.21 24.59
N ILE A 79 -11.11 -5.23 25.45
CA ILE A 79 -11.07 -3.80 25.05
C ILE A 79 -9.99 -3.57 23.98
N GLN A 80 -8.79 -4.12 24.17
CA GLN A 80 -7.70 -4.01 23.19
C GLN A 80 -8.07 -4.64 21.84
N TRP A 81 -8.68 -5.83 21.84
CA TRP A 81 -9.15 -6.47 20.60
C TRP A 81 -10.22 -5.64 19.88
N CYS A 82 -11.18 -5.05 20.60
CA CYS A 82 -12.16 -4.15 19.98
C CYS A 82 -11.51 -2.90 19.36
N GLN A 83 -10.52 -2.30 20.02
CA GLN A 83 -9.77 -1.14 19.49
C GLN A 83 -8.99 -1.49 18.21
N VAL A 84 -8.31 -2.65 18.19
CA VAL A 84 -7.60 -3.13 17.00
C VAL A 84 -8.57 -3.46 15.86
N GLU A 85 -9.72 -4.06 16.17
CA GLU A 85 -10.76 -4.35 15.18
C GLU A 85 -11.35 -3.07 14.57
N GLU A 86 -11.60 -2.03 15.38
CA GLU A 86 -12.08 -0.73 14.92
C GLU A 86 -11.05 0.00 14.03
N GLN A 87 -9.77 -0.01 14.42
CA GLN A 87 -8.67 0.54 13.61
C GLN A 87 -8.57 -0.17 12.25
N LEU A 88 -8.62 -1.51 12.23
CA LEU A 88 -8.59 -2.29 10.99
C LEU A 88 -9.83 -2.08 10.11
N ARG A 89 -11.01 -1.85 10.70
CA ARG A 89 -12.21 -1.43 9.91
C ARG A 89 -11.98 -0.07 9.25
N ALA A 90 -11.47 0.91 9.99
CA ALA A 90 -11.22 2.26 9.49
C ALA A 90 -10.17 2.26 8.36
N GLU A 91 -9.06 1.55 8.53
CA GLU A 91 -8.05 1.38 7.48
C GLU A 91 -8.63 0.68 6.24
N ASN A 92 -9.41 -0.39 6.42
CA ASN A 92 -10.03 -1.09 5.30
C ASN A 92 -11.03 -0.20 4.52
N GLN A 93 -11.75 0.69 5.22
CA GLN A 93 -12.60 1.69 4.59
C GLN A 93 -11.79 2.75 3.83
N GLU A 94 -10.71 3.27 4.41
CA GLU A 94 -9.82 4.23 3.77
C GLU A 94 -9.18 3.65 2.50
N LEU A 95 -8.69 2.41 2.56
CA LEU A 95 -8.14 1.68 1.41
C LEU A 95 -9.17 1.45 0.31
N ARG A 96 -10.43 1.14 0.64
CA ARG A 96 -11.54 1.05 -0.35
C ARG A 96 -11.79 2.40 -1.02
N MET A 97 -11.82 3.50 -0.27
CA MET A 97 -12.01 4.83 -0.84
C MET A 97 -10.84 5.23 -1.76
N ARG A 98 -9.58 5.01 -1.33
CA ARG A 98 -8.39 5.25 -2.18
C ARG A 98 -8.42 4.42 -3.46
N ASN A 99 -8.80 3.15 -3.38
CA ASN A 99 -8.92 2.27 -4.56
C ASN A 99 -10.01 2.77 -5.52
N GLY A 100 -11.19 3.16 -5.01
CA GLY A 100 -12.25 3.77 -5.83
C GLY A 100 -11.80 5.07 -6.52
N GLN A 101 -11.10 5.95 -5.80
CA GLN A 101 -10.51 7.17 -6.37
C GLN A 101 -9.45 6.87 -7.45
N GLN A 102 -8.63 5.82 -7.26
CA GLN A 102 -7.63 5.40 -8.24
C GLN A 102 -8.27 4.80 -9.50
N GLN A 103 -9.29 3.95 -9.37
CA GLN A 103 -10.04 3.41 -10.52
C GLN A 103 -10.71 4.54 -11.32
N GLU A 104 -11.30 5.52 -10.63
CA GLU A 104 -11.92 6.67 -11.28
C GLU A 104 -10.89 7.60 -11.96
N ARG A 105 -9.69 7.74 -11.38
CA ARG A 105 -8.57 8.43 -12.03
C ARG A 105 -8.07 7.68 -13.27
N ILE A 106 -8.02 6.34 -13.23
CA ILE A 106 -7.61 5.51 -14.36
C ILE A 106 -8.57 5.71 -15.54
N ARG A 107 -9.90 5.58 -15.34
CA ARG A 107 -10.91 5.84 -16.38
C ARG A 107 -10.79 7.21 -17.03
N LYS A 108 -10.49 8.24 -16.23
CA LYS A 108 -10.29 9.62 -16.71
C LYS A 108 -9.01 9.80 -17.51
N LEU A 109 -7.99 8.98 -17.28
CA LEU A 109 -6.77 8.95 -18.08
C LEU A 109 -6.98 8.13 -19.36
N GLU A 110 -7.65 6.98 -19.28
CA GLU A 110 -8.04 6.15 -20.43
C GLU A 110 -8.87 6.98 -21.44
N HIS A 111 -9.95 7.60 -20.99
CA HIS A 111 -10.78 8.47 -21.83
C HIS A 111 -9.99 9.66 -22.42
N ARG A 112 -9.03 10.22 -21.67
CA ARG A 112 -8.15 11.29 -22.20
C ARG A 112 -7.20 10.76 -23.28
N THR A 113 -6.72 9.53 -23.16
CA THR A 113 -5.94 8.87 -24.22
C THR A 113 -6.77 8.70 -25.48
N ASP A 114 -8.02 8.20 -25.38
CA ASP A 114 -8.92 8.05 -26.53
C ASP A 114 -9.13 9.37 -27.30
N VAL A 115 -9.32 10.48 -26.57
CA VAL A 115 -9.47 11.83 -27.13
C VAL A 115 -8.15 12.34 -27.75
N LEU A 116 -7.00 11.98 -27.18
CA LEU A 116 -5.70 12.34 -27.76
C LEU A 116 -5.40 11.55 -29.04
N GLU A 117 -5.63 10.24 -29.06
CA GLU A 117 -5.42 9.41 -30.26
C GLU A 117 -6.36 9.80 -31.42
N THR A 118 -7.61 10.17 -31.12
CA THR A 118 -8.54 10.66 -32.14
C THR A 118 -8.13 12.05 -32.66
N SER A 119 -7.63 12.94 -31.79
CA SER A 119 -7.01 14.20 -32.21
C SER A 119 -5.75 14.00 -33.06
N GLU A 120 -4.93 13.00 -32.75
CA GLU A 120 -3.71 12.66 -33.48
C GLU A 120 -4.03 12.13 -34.88
N ARG A 121 -4.89 11.12 -35.01
CA ARG A 121 -5.36 10.59 -36.31
C ARG A 121 -5.97 11.65 -37.21
N ASN A 122 -6.72 12.60 -36.64
CA ASN A 122 -7.28 13.72 -37.39
C ASN A 122 -6.19 14.70 -37.91
N LYS A 123 -5.11 14.90 -37.15
CA LYS A 123 -3.96 15.72 -37.57
C LYS A 123 -3.11 15.00 -38.62
N GLU A 124 -2.90 13.69 -38.50
CA GLU A 124 -2.23 12.87 -39.51
C GLU A 124 -2.99 12.93 -40.84
N PHE A 125 -4.32 12.78 -40.82
CA PHE A 125 -5.16 12.89 -42.01
C PHE A 125 -5.08 14.28 -42.65
N LEU A 126 -5.14 15.36 -41.86
CA LEU A 126 -5.02 16.73 -42.37
C LEU A 126 -3.61 16.99 -42.95
N ALA A 127 -2.56 16.49 -42.31
CA ALA A 127 -1.20 16.61 -42.83
C ALA A 127 -1.02 15.84 -44.16
N MET A 128 -1.65 14.68 -44.31
CA MET A 128 -1.66 13.92 -45.56
C MET A 128 -2.41 14.65 -46.68
N ASP A 129 -3.59 15.20 -46.41
CA ASP A 129 -4.37 16.00 -47.37
C ASP A 129 -3.63 17.28 -47.80
N LEU A 130 -2.96 17.97 -46.87
CA LEU A 130 -2.09 19.10 -47.19
C LEU A 130 -0.85 18.68 -47.99
N GLY A 131 -0.28 17.50 -47.72
CA GLY A 131 0.81 16.92 -48.53
C GLY A 131 0.39 16.68 -49.97
N VAL A 132 -0.75 16.02 -50.19
CA VAL A 132 -1.30 15.79 -51.54
C VAL A 132 -1.58 17.10 -52.29
N LYS A 133 -2.07 18.13 -51.58
CA LYS A 133 -2.28 19.48 -52.17
C LYS A 133 -0.96 20.18 -52.51
N LEU A 134 0.09 19.99 -51.71
CA LEU A 134 1.43 20.50 -51.99
C LEU A 134 2.04 19.80 -53.21
N ASP A 135 1.95 18.47 -53.30
CA ASP A 135 2.43 17.70 -54.46
C ASP A 135 1.73 18.14 -55.77
N GLN A 136 0.41 18.34 -55.74
CA GLN A 136 -0.35 18.89 -56.87
C GLN A 136 0.07 20.32 -57.24
N ALA A 137 0.43 21.15 -56.25
CA ALA A 137 0.94 22.49 -56.51
C ALA A 137 2.34 22.46 -57.14
N ILE A 138 3.21 21.56 -56.69
CA ILE A 138 4.55 21.33 -57.25
C ILE A 138 4.46 20.82 -58.69
N GLU A 139 3.62 19.82 -58.97
CA GLU A 139 3.37 19.31 -60.32
C GLU A 139 2.90 20.42 -61.26
N LYS A 140 1.97 21.27 -60.79
CA LYS A 140 1.47 22.42 -61.55
C LYS A 140 2.54 23.48 -61.80
N ILE A 141 3.42 23.75 -60.84
CA ILE A 141 4.56 24.67 -61.00
C ILE A 141 5.52 24.12 -62.07
N ALA A 142 5.91 22.84 -61.97
CA ALA A 142 6.81 22.21 -62.94
C ALA A 142 6.28 22.22 -64.37
N MET A 143 4.96 22.01 -64.56
CA MET A 143 4.32 22.16 -65.88
C MET A 143 4.41 23.61 -66.41
N LEU A 144 4.14 24.61 -65.56
CA LEU A 144 4.22 26.02 -65.94
C LEU A 144 5.66 26.49 -66.20
N GLU A 145 6.64 25.97 -65.48
CA GLU A 145 8.07 26.21 -65.74
C GLU A 145 8.49 25.63 -67.10
N SER A 146 8.01 24.42 -67.45
CA SER A 146 8.22 23.83 -68.78
C SER A 146 7.57 24.67 -69.89
N GLU A 147 6.33 25.12 -69.71
CA GLU A 147 5.66 26.02 -70.66
C GLU A 147 6.40 27.36 -70.84
N LEU A 148 6.93 27.94 -69.75
CA LEU A 148 7.71 29.17 -69.81
C LEU A 148 9.04 28.98 -70.53
N TYR A 149 9.73 27.86 -70.29
CA TYR A 149 10.97 27.51 -70.98
C TYR A 149 10.74 27.30 -72.49
N GLU A 150 9.71 26.55 -72.88
CA GLU A 150 9.34 26.37 -74.29
C GLU A 150 9.01 27.71 -74.98
N ARG A 151 8.27 28.60 -74.30
CA ARG A 151 7.96 29.95 -74.80
C ARG A 151 9.21 30.82 -74.92
N GLN A 152 10.17 30.72 -74.01
CA GLN A 152 11.44 31.42 -74.10
C GLN A 152 12.25 30.92 -75.29
N VAL A 153 12.44 29.61 -75.45
CA VAL A 153 13.17 29.02 -76.58
C VAL A 153 12.52 29.40 -77.91
N ALA A 154 11.18 29.39 -78.00
CA ALA A 154 10.45 29.84 -79.18
C ALA A 154 10.64 31.35 -79.47
N ALA A 155 10.72 32.19 -78.44
CA ALA A 155 11.00 33.62 -78.59
C ALA A 155 12.44 33.89 -79.03
N GLU A 156 13.42 33.15 -78.51
CA GLU A 156 14.83 33.21 -78.92
C GLU A 156 15.03 32.71 -80.36
N GLU A 157 14.39 31.61 -80.75
CA GLU A 157 14.36 31.10 -82.13
C GLU A 157 13.76 32.15 -83.08
N MET A 158 12.62 32.75 -82.72
CA MET A 158 12.01 33.85 -83.49
C MET A 158 12.90 35.10 -83.55
N HIS A 159 13.68 35.39 -82.52
CA HIS A 159 14.67 36.48 -82.55
C HIS A 159 15.83 36.14 -83.50
N ARG A 160 16.38 34.91 -83.44
CA ARG A 160 17.46 34.46 -84.32
C ARG A 160 17.01 34.46 -85.78
N GLN A 161 15.81 33.97 -86.10
CA GLN A 161 15.25 34.02 -87.45
C GLN A 161 15.06 35.47 -87.95
N ARG A 162 14.66 36.41 -87.09
CA ARG A 162 14.62 37.84 -87.44
C ARG A 162 16.01 38.41 -87.67
N GLU A 163 17.01 38.06 -86.87
CA GLU A 163 18.39 38.45 -87.11
C GLU A 163 18.94 37.86 -88.42
N GLU A 164 18.66 36.60 -88.72
CA GLU A 164 19.05 35.95 -89.98
C GLU A 164 18.38 36.61 -91.19
N GLN A 165 17.10 36.97 -91.10
CA GLN A 165 16.40 37.76 -92.12
C GLN A 165 16.98 39.18 -92.28
N MET A 166 17.25 39.89 -91.18
CA MET A 166 17.88 41.20 -91.20
C MET A 166 19.31 41.15 -91.76
N ARG A 167 20.10 40.14 -91.40
CA ARG A 167 21.45 39.92 -91.92
C ARG A 167 21.40 39.60 -93.42
N THR A 168 20.55 38.67 -93.86
CA THR A 168 20.44 38.31 -95.28
C THR A 168 19.93 39.46 -96.15
N THR A 169 18.91 40.21 -95.71
CA THR A 169 18.43 41.39 -96.45
C THR A 169 19.46 42.51 -96.50
N THR A 170 20.18 42.81 -95.40
CA THR A 170 21.22 43.85 -95.38
C THR A 170 22.54 43.45 -96.06
N HIS A 171 22.88 42.16 -96.10
CA HIS A 171 24.09 41.67 -96.79
C HIS A 171 23.97 41.73 -98.32
N SER A 172 22.78 42.00 -98.87
CA SER A 172 22.60 42.36 -100.28
C SER A 172 23.38 43.61 -100.67
N GLU A 173 23.48 44.61 -99.78
CA GLU A 173 24.03 45.94 -100.08
C GLU A 173 24.77 46.59 -98.89
N ARG A 174 25.94 46.08 -98.48
CA ARG A 174 27.00 46.95 -97.91
C ARG A 174 28.41 46.36 -97.93
N PRO A 175 29.46 47.18 -98.17
CA PRO A 175 30.85 46.73 -98.08
C PRO A 175 31.27 46.37 -96.65
N ARG A 176 32.17 45.40 -96.50
CA ARG A 176 32.82 45.09 -95.22
C ARG A 176 33.80 46.21 -94.86
N LEU A 177 33.56 46.90 -93.74
CA LEU A 177 34.58 47.70 -93.08
C LEU A 177 35.29 46.81 -92.03
N ILE A 178 36.62 46.80 -92.06
CA ILE A 178 37.41 46.19 -90.98
C ILE A 178 37.59 47.25 -89.91
N VAL A 179 37.19 46.94 -88.68
CA VAL A 179 37.48 47.71 -87.47
C VAL A 179 38.03 46.72 -86.45
N GLU A 180 39.22 47.00 -85.92
CA GLU A 180 39.82 46.15 -84.89
C GLU A 180 39.04 46.26 -83.57
N PRO A 181 39.04 45.21 -82.72
CA PRO A 181 38.55 45.31 -81.37
C PRO A 181 39.52 46.19 -80.54
N LEU A 182 39.24 47.49 -80.46
CA LEU A 182 39.85 48.31 -79.41
C LEU A 182 39.43 47.72 -78.06
N ARG A 183 40.45 47.42 -77.24
CA ARG A 183 40.25 47.01 -75.85
C ARG A 183 39.87 48.26 -75.08
N ASN A 184 38.65 48.32 -74.54
CA ASN A 184 38.38 49.22 -73.43
C ASN A 184 39.04 48.62 -72.19
N GLU A 185 40.08 49.30 -71.70
CA GLU A 185 40.72 48.97 -70.44
C GLU A 185 39.81 49.35 -69.27
N ARG A 186 40.04 48.75 -68.10
CA ARG A 186 39.16 48.85 -66.93
C ARG A 186 39.89 49.53 -65.79
N GLU A 187 39.87 50.86 -65.81
CA GLU A 187 40.05 51.69 -64.61
C GLU A 187 38.72 51.56 -63.80
N GLU A 188 38.67 51.11 -62.55
CA GLU A 188 39.34 51.51 -61.29
C GLU A 188 38.59 52.63 -60.54
N GLU A 189 38.77 52.72 -59.21
CA GLU A 189 37.98 53.50 -58.22
C GLU A 189 36.52 52.99 -58.04
N GLN A 190 35.89 52.89 -56.85
CA GLN A 190 36.17 53.05 -55.40
C GLN A 190 35.16 52.11 -54.65
N GLU A 191 35.26 51.68 -53.38
CA GLU A 191 36.25 51.72 -52.27
C GLU A 191 36.72 50.24 -51.97
N GLU A 192 37.38 49.74 -50.89
CA GLU A 192 37.50 49.99 -49.42
C GLU A 192 36.19 49.75 -48.61
N GLU A 193 36.16 49.11 -47.43
CA GLU A 193 37.21 48.82 -46.42
C GLU A 193 37.33 47.31 -46.03
N GLU A 194 38.47 46.93 -45.45
CA GLU A 194 38.61 45.76 -44.54
C GLU A 194 38.05 46.14 -43.14
N GLU A 195 37.68 45.27 -42.19
CA GLU A 195 38.63 44.44 -41.42
C GLU A 195 37.96 43.49 -40.38
N THR A 196 38.78 42.53 -39.91
CA THR A 196 38.80 41.80 -38.61
C THR A 196 37.55 41.26 -37.86
N SER A 197 37.58 39.92 -37.72
CA SER A 197 36.97 39.04 -36.69
C SER A 197 37.40 39.39 -35.23
N PRO A 198 36.77 38.92 -34.11
CA PRO A 198 35.78 37.83 -33.94
C PRO A 198 34.57 38.12 -33.00
N GLY A 199 33.68 37.13 -32.82
CA GLY A 199 32.72 37.07 -31.70
C GLY A 199 33.31 36.44 -30.42
N PRO A 200 32.51 36.02 -29.41
CA PRO A 200 31.04 35.99 -29.33
C PRO A 200 30.46 36.64 -28.04
N SER A 201 29.13 36.72 -27.91
CA SER A 201 28.44 36.81 -26.60
C SER A 201 26.99 36.30 -26.66
N LYS A 202 26.47 35.89 -25.49
CA LYS A 202 25.06 35.54 -25.30
C LYS A 202 24.25 36.82 -25.08
N ASP A 203 23.06 36.89 -25.66
CA ASP A 203 21.85 37.08 -24.85
C ASP A 203 20.59 36.59 -25.56
N GLY A 204 19.47 36.51 -24.85
CA GLY A 204 18.32 35.69 -25.24
C GLY A 204 17.41 36.25 -26.34
N PHE A 205 17.36 35.57 -27.50
CA PHE A 205 16.27 35.72 -28.46
C PHE A 205 14.96 35.13 -27.89
N ARG A 206 14.13 36.00 -27.29
CA ARG A 206 12.72 35.72 -27.02
C ARG A 206 11.88 36.42 -28.09
N MET A 207 11.60 35.74 -29.21
CA MET A 207 10.66 36.26 -30.20
C MET A 207 9.24 36.21 -29.65
N SER A 208 8.54 37.35 -29.69
CA SER A 208 7.10 37.45 -29.44
C SER A 208 6.33 36.82 -30.61
N ILE A 209 5.27 36.07 -30.32
CA ILE A 209 4.38 35.50 -31.34
C ILE A 209 3.08 36.31 -31.32
N ASP A 210 3.18 37.58 -31.71
CA ASP A 210 2.07 38.54 -31.78
C ASP A 210 2.27 39.45 -33.02
N ASP A 211 2.18 38.86 -34.22
CA ASP A 211 1.64 39.50 -35.43
C ASP A 211 1.61 38.51 -36.62
N VAL A 212 0.53 37.71 -36.69
CA VAL A 212 0.13 37.00 -37.92
C VAL A 212 -1.40 37.07 -38.01
N HIS A 213 -1.93 38.21 -38.47
CA HIS A 213 -3.32 38.31 -38.90
C HIS A 213 -3.47 37.60 -40.26
N MET A 214 -4.22 36.50 -40.27
CA MET A 214 -4.75 35.88 -41.49
C MET A 214 -6.24 36.24 -41.58
N GLU A 215 -6.67 36.75 -42.73
CA GLU A 215 -8.04 37.24 -42.93
C GLU A 215 -9.09 36.11 -43.00
N ASP A 216 -10.37 36.49 -42.85
CA ASP A 216 -11.52 35.59 -42.71
C ASP A 216 -11.62 34.50 -43.80
N VAL A 217 -11.65 33.24 -43.36
CA VAL A 217 -12.28 32.13 -44.10
C VAL A 217 -13.46 31.62 -43.28
N GLN A 218 -14.67 31.88 -43.77
CA GLN A 218 -15.91 31.64 -43.04
C GLN A 218 -16.24 30.14 -42.88
N HIS A 219 -16.02 29.59 -41.68
CA HIS A 219 -16.56 28.30 -41.28
C HIS A 219 -17.30 28.39 -39.93
N HIS A 220 -18.58 28.79 -39.99
CA HIS A 220 -19.54 28.49 -38.94
C HIS A 220 -19.72 26.96 -38.83
N ASP A 221 -19.33 26.38 -37.68
CA ASP A 221 -20.06 25.31 -36.94
C ASP A 221 -19.19 24.53 -35.91
N HIS A 222 -17.92 24.88 -35.67
CA HIS A 222 -17.06 24.11 -34.73
C HIS A 222 -16.68 24.77 -33.40
N HIS A 223 -17.01 26.04 -33.17
CA HIS A 223 -16.62 26.74 -31.93
C HIS A 223 -17.31 26.25 -30.63
N HIS A 224 -18.25 25.30 -30.69
CA HIS A 224 -18.96 24.88 -29.47
C HIS A 224 -18.18 23.88 -28.59
N ASP A 225 -17.31 23.05 -29.19
CA ASP A 225 -16.55 22.02 -28.46
C ASP A 225 -15.24 22.58 -27.87
N ASP A 226 -14.52 23.43 -28.61
CA ASP A 226 -13.30 24.10 -28.11
C ASP A 226 -13.55 24.90 -26.83
N VAL A 227 -14.72 25.54 -26.71
CA VAL A 227 -15.11 26.30 -25.52
C VAL A 227 -15.36 25.37 -24.32
N GLN A 228 -15.96 24.18 -24.52
CA GLN A 228 -16.10 23.19 -23.44
C GLN A 228 -14.74 22.60 -23.03
N MET A 229 -13.85 22.38 -23.99
CA MET A 229 -12.48 21.91 -23.74
C MET A 229 -11.67 22.93 -22.91
N GLN A 230 -11.75 24.22 -23.27
CA GLN A 230 -11.08 25.30 -22.53
C GLN A 230 -11.64 25.47 -21.11
N GLU A 231 -12.95 25.28 -20.92
CA GLU A 231 -13.59 25.39 -19.61
C GLU A 231 -13.29 24.17 -18.71
N THR A 232 -13.18 22.96 -19.27
CA THR A 232 -12.78 21.76 -18.52
C THR A 232 -11.30 21.79 -18.13
N ILE A 233 -10.40 22.23 -19.01
CA ILE A 233 -8.98 22.49 -18.68
C ILE A 233 -8.89 23.45 -17.48
N SER A 234 -9.61 24.57 -17.56
CA SER A 234 -9.63 25.62 -16.51
C SER A 234 -10.25 25.18 -15.18
N LYS A 235 -11.07 24.12 -15.18
CA LYS A 235 -11.65 23.51 -13.96
C LYS A 235 -10.71 22.47 -13.32
N ILE A 236 -9.79 21.88 -14.08
CA ILE A 236 -8.81 20.90 -13.58
C ILE A 236 -7.67 21.58 -12.82
N ASP A 237 -7.19 22.74 -13.29
CA ASP A 237 -6.06 23.46 -12.69
C ASP A 237 -6.34 24.01 -11.27
N LYS A 238 -7.62 24.03 -10.85
CA LYS A 238 -8.06 24.36 -9.48
C LYS A 238 -8.10 23.16 -8.52
N VAL A 239 -7.81 21.94 -8.98
CA VAL A 239 -7.65 20.78 -8.10
C VAL A 239 -6.29 20.91 -7.42
N GLN A 240 -6.29 21.43 -6.20
CA GLN A 240 -5.08 21.66 -5.41
C GLN A 240 -4.20 20.41 -5.35
N ILE A 241 -2.99 20.51 -5.94
CA ILE A 241 -1.96 19.51 -5.77
C ILE A 241 -1.40 19.69 -4.36
N ASP A 242 -2.01 18.98 -3.40
CA ASP A 242 -1.56 18.95 -2.01
C ASP A 242 -0.23 18.18 -1.93
N GLU A 243 0.87 18.89 -2.19
CA GLU A 243 2.27 18.42 -2.19
C GLU A 243 2.77 18.08 -0.77
N ASN A 244 1.96 17.40 0.03
CA ASN A 244 2.28 16.96 1.38
C ASN A 244 3.26 15.77 1.36
N LYS A 245 4.49 16.06 0.90
CA LYS A 245 5.59 15.13 0.61
C LYS A 245 6.14 14.46 1.87
N LYS A 246 5.37 13.51 2.45
CA LYS A 246 5.94 12.46 3.32
C LYS A 246 6.87 11.55 2.51
N LYS A 247 8.11 12.00 2.35
CA LYS A 247 9.24 11.21 1.84
C LYS A 247 9.66 10.14 2.85
N THR A 248 8.82 9.11 3.04
CA THR A 248 9.19 7.86 3.71
C THR A 248 9.23 6.75 2.67
N GLY A 249 10.42 6.51 2.12
CA GLY A 249 10.60 5.60 0.98
C GLY A 249 10.27 4.14 1.31
N THR A 250 10.00 3.36 0.27
CA THR A 250 9.63 1.93 0.34
C THR A 250 10.60 1.06 1.14
N GLY A 251 11.89 1.43 1.21
CA GLY A 251 12.88 0.76 2.07
C GLY A 251 12.59 0.85 3.57
N SER A 252 11.83 1.85 4.04
CA SER A 252 11.37 1.93 5.44
C SER A 252 10.43 0.77 5.78
N ASN A 253 9.50 0.46 4.88
CA ASN A 253 8.52 -0.61 5.10
C ASN A 253 9.19 -1.98 5.04
N LEU A 254 10.14 -2.18 4.11
CA LEU A 254 10.91 -3.44 4.03
C LEU A 254 11.72 -3.68 5.32
N ASN A 255 12.40 -2.65 5.83
CA ASN A 255 13.15 -2.75 7.09
C ASN A 255 12.25 -2.99 8.31
N GLN A 256 11.02 -2.45 8.33
CA GLN A 256 10.06 -2.77 9.38
C GLN A 256 9.57 -4.22 9.27
N ILE A 257 9.23 -4.69 8.07
CA ILE A 257 8.84 -6.09 7.83
C ILE A 257 9.95 -7.06 8.28
N VAL A 258 11.21 -6.76 7.98
CA VAL A 258 12.36 -7.57 8.43
C VAL A 258 12.49 -7.57 9.96
N LYS A 259 12.32 -6.42 10.63
CA LYS A 259 12.31 -6.35 12.11
C LYS A 259 11.16 -7.14 12.72
N ASP A 260 9.95 -7.02 12.17
CA ASP A 260 8.77 -7.78 12.59
C ASP A 260 8.96 -9.29 12.43
N LEU A 261 9.63 -9.73 11.35
CA LEU A 261 10.00 -11.13 11.14
C LEU A 261 11.04 -11.61 12.16
N ILE A 262 12.09 -10.83 12.41
CA ILE A 262 13.11 -11.16 13.42
C ILE A 262 12.47 -11.28 14.81
N ALA A 263 11.67 -10.31 15.23
CA ALA A 263 10.98 -10.35 16.54
C ALA A 263 10.02 -11.55 16.66
N LYS A 264 9.37 -11.97 15.57
CA LYS A 264 8.54 -13.19 15.55
C LYS A 264 9.38 -14.47 15.61
N VAL A 265 10.56 -14.51 15.00
CA VAL A 265 11.50 -15.64 15.12
C VAL A 265 12.05 -15.71 16.55
N GLU A 266 12.50 -14.60 17.14
CA GLU A 266 12.96 -14.54 18.54
C GLU A 266 11.86 -14.97 19.53
N HIS A 267 10.60 -14.59 19.28
CA HIS A 267 9.47 -15.03 20.08
C HIS A 267 9.21 -16.55 19.94
N LEU A 268 9.31 -17.09 18.72
CA LEU A 268 9.20 -18.54 18.48
C LEU A 268 10.37 -19.32 19.13
N ASP A 269 11.61 -18.85 19.02
CA ASP A 269 12.76 -19.47 19.67
C ASP A 269 12.69 -19.39 21.20
N SER A 270 12.10 -18.34 21.75
CA SER A 270 11.77 -18.23 23.18
C SER A 270 10.71 -19.26 23.59
N ILE A 271 9.64 -19.44 22.79
CA ILE A 271 8.64 -20.50 22.99
C ILE A 271 9.27 -21.88 22.88
N PHE A 272 10.07 -22.17 21.85
CA PHE A 272 10.74 -23.46 21.69
C PHE A 272 11.76 -23.72 22.79
N SER A 273 12.46 -22.71 23.30
CA SER A 273 13.36 -22.84 24.45
C SER A 273 12.60 -23.10 25.75
N SER A 274 11.44 -22.46 25.97
CA SER A 274 10.54 -22.70 27.10
C SER A 274 9.91 -24.09 27.05
N ILE A 275 9.51 -24.57 25.86
CA ILE A 275 9.07 -25.95 25.65
C ILE A 275 10.22 -26.91 25.91
N ARG A 276 11.40 -26.71 25.31
CA ARG A 276 12.55 -27.63 25.42
C ARG A 276 13.03 -27.76 26.86
N THR A 277 13.10 -26.67 27.62
CA THR A 277 13.44 -26.71 29.06
C THR A 277 12.39 -27.46 29.88
N ARG A 278 11.09 -27.31 29.59
CA ARG A 278 10.03 -28.14 30.19
C ARG A 278 10.16 -29.63 29.82
N THR A 279 10.40 -29.97 28.54
CA THR A 279 10.48 -31.37 28.10
C THR A 279 11.72 -32.07 28.65
N THR A 280 12.88 -31.39 28.71
CA THR A 280 14.12 -31.97 29.26
C THR A 280 14.11 -32.04 30.79
N GLY A 281 13.39 -31.14 31.48
CA GLY A 281 13.23 -31.16 32.94
C GLY A 281 12.13 -32.09 33.48
N GLY A 282 11.23 -32.59 32.62
CA GLY A 282 10.00 -33.28 33.05
C GLY A 282 10.02 -34.82 33.03
N ASN A 283 11.05 -35.46 32.47
CA ASN A 283 11.01 -36.90 32.15
C ASN A 283 11.84 -37.78 33.12
N SER A 284 11.46 -37.80 34.41
CA SER A 284 12.03 -38.73 35.40
C SER A 284 11.00 -39.13 36.46
N GLY A 285 10.37 -40.30 36.26
CA GLY A 285 9.21 -40.77 37.03
C GLY A 285 7.90 -40.08 36.61
N ASN A 286 6.77 -40.76 36.44
CA ASN A 286 6.41 -42.08 36.98
C ASN A 286 5.46 -42.84 36.02
N SER A 287 5.55 -44.17 35.98
CA SER A 287 4.69 -45.03 35.15
C SER A 287 3.42 -45.44 35.90
N SER A 288 2.23 -45.05 35.43
CA SER A 288 0.96 -45.71 35.80
C SER A 288 -0.18 -45.40 34.81
N GLN A 289 -0.52 -46.41 34.01
CA GLN A 289 -1.87 -46.96 33.89
C GLN A 289 -3.07 -45.99 33.98
N GLN A 290 -3.65 -45.65 32.82
CA GLN A 290 -5.10 -45.80 32.65
C GLN A 290 -5.50 -45.98 31.18
N GLN A 291 -6.20 -47.10 30.91
CA GLN A 291 -7.03 -47.24 29.72
C GLN A 291 -8.41 -46.66 30.05
N THR A 292 -8.90 -45.72 29.25
CA THR A 292 -10.34 -45.53 29.04
C THR A 292 -10.59 -45.10 27.60
N ASN A 293 -11.67 -45.63 27.01
CA ASN A 293 -12.11 -45.24 25.68
C ASN A 293 -12.58 -43.79 25.68
N ASN A 294 -12.43 -43.09 24.54
CA ASN A 294 -13.54 -42.29 24.08
C ASN A 294 -13.70 -42.41 22.56
N LYS A 295 -14.94 -42.36 22.08
CA LYS A 295 -15.30 -42.71 20.69
C LYS A 295 -15.26 -41.50 19.76
N ASN A 296 -15.09 -41.77 18.48
CA ASN A 296 -15.32 -40.84 17.39
C ASN A 296 -16.66 -40.11 17.56
N ASN A 297 -16.65 -38.79 17.36
CA ASN A 297 -17.83 -38.02 16.96
C ASN A 297 -17.40 -36.99 15.92
N ASN A 298 -17.22 -37.45 14.67
CA ASN A 298 -17.25 -36.56 13.52
C ASN A 298 -18.67 -35.99 13.44
N ASN A 299 -18.82 -34.66 13.47
CA ASN A 299 -20.09 -34.05 13.11
C ASN A 299 -19.85 -32.90 12.13
N THR A 300 -19.90 -33.25 10.85
CA THR A 300 -19.74 -32.33 9.72
C THR A 300 -20.94 -31.38 9.66
N LEU A 301 -20.73 -30.07 9.86
CA LEU A 301 -21.78 -29.08 9.65
C LEU A 301 -21.44 -28.15 8.48
N THR A 302 -21.84 -28.56 7.28
CA THR A 302 -21.83 -27.71 6.10
C THR A 302 -22.97 -26.68 6.21
N MET A 303 -22.63 -25.42 6.53
CA MET A 303 -23.57 -24.31 6.37
C MET A 303 -23.59 -23.85 4.91
N THR A 304 -24.72 -24.08 4.24
CA THR A 304 -24.94 -23.69 2.85
C THR A 304 -25.17 -22.20 2.73
N ARG A 305 -24.64 -21.61 1.65
CA ARG A 305 -24.78 -20.21 1.28
C ARG A 305 -26.21 -19.88 0.81
N ALA A 306 -26.72 -18.73 1.26
CA ALA A 306 -27.82 -17.98 0.65
C ALA A 306 -27.32 -16.55 0.39
#